data_AF-C9YBZ8-F1
#
_entry.id   AF-C9YBZ8-F1
#
_cell.length_a   1.000
_cell.length_b   1.000
_cell.length_c   1.000
_cell.angle_alpha   90.00
_cell.angle_beta   90.00
_cell.angle_gamma   90.00
#
_symmetry.space_group_name_H-M   'P 1'
#
loop_
_entity.id
_entity.type
_entity.pdbx_description
1 polymer ?
#
loop_
_entity_poly.entity_id
_entity_poly.type
_entity_poly.pdbx_seq_one_letter_code
_entity_poly.pdbx_strand_id
1 'polypeptide(L)'
;MARTPFVPRQRGFTLVELVMVIVILGIVGGMVAVFMRAPIEAYFDSGRRAALTDVADTAVRRMSRDLRKALPNSIRTSTVNGSDTCLEFIPTRTGARYREQDRVASDGKGLNFVAADSAFNMLGRNADWSADQQIRTNDLIAIYNLGITGATTYNGDNVARVSNLAADTSSGTEETTITLAAAKQFPLESGTRRFHVIPVEENVVAYVCTGDTLRRLTTPGLTTGTAPLFTNSATSYCGNSAQLSSAPVIANNLSSCAFTYNGSDLQRNGLVQVSLGITRDGETVNLFHQINVNNTP
;
A
#
# COMPACT_ATOMS: atom_id res chain seq x y z
N MET A 1 6.29 -33.57 -90.40
CA MET A 1 5.22 -32.61 -90.04
C MET A 1 5.63 -31.93 -88.74
N ALA A 2 6.36 -30.80 -88.83
CA ALA A 2 6.93 -30.12 -87.66
C ALA A 2 6.09 -28.87 -87.34
N ARG A 3 5.46 -28.83 -86.15
CA ARG A 3 4.79 -27.64 -85.63
C ARG A 3 5.85 -26.67 -85.12
N THR A 4 5.90 -25.47 -85.70
CA THR A 4 6.68 -24.35 -85.16
C THR A 4 6.01 -23.81 -83.89
N PRO A 5 6.75 -23.55 -82.80
CA PRO A 5 6.20 -22.94 -81.61
C PRO A 5 5.92 -21.45 -81.85
N PHE A 6 4.77 -20.97 -81.37
CA PHE A 6 4.47 -19.55 -81.30
C PHE A 6 5.40 -18.91 -80.26
N VAL A 7 6.35 -18.07 -80.70
CA VAL A 7 7.11 -17.20 -79.81
C VAL A 7 6.25 -15.96 -79.54
N PRO A 8 5.78 -15.72 -78.30
CA PRO A 8 5.04 -14.51 -77.99
C PRO A 8 5.99 -13.31 -78.17
N ARG A 9 5.60 -12.34 -79.02
CA ARG A 9 6.27 -11.04 -79.12
C ARG A 9 6.19 -10.36 -77.75
N GLN A 10 7.33 -10.15 -77.10
CA GLN A 10 7.42 -9.23 -75.97
C GLN A 10 6.99 -7.84 -76.45
N ARG A 11 5.85 -7.36 -75.96
CA ARG A 11 5.44 -5.96 -76.14
C ARG A 11 6.34 -5.12 -75.22
N GLY A 12 7.25 -4.36 -75.81
CA GLY A 12 8.07 -3.40 -75.07
C GLY A 12 7.20 -2.29 -74.51
N PHE A 13 7.45 -1.92 -73.25
CA PHE A 13 6.79 -0.82 -72.54
C PHE A 13 7.15 0.50 -73.23
N THR A 14 6.16 1.39 -73.43
CA THR A 14 6.47 2.73 -73.97
C THR A 14 6.91 3.67 -72.85
N LEU A 15 7.74 4.66 -73.15
CA LEU A 15 8.18 5.66 -72.16
C LEU A 15 6.98 6.39 -71.53
N VAL A 16 5.92 6.62 -72.32
CA VAL A 16 4.66 7.22 -71.87
C VAL A 16 3.95 6.34 -70.84
N GLU A 17 3.92 5.02 -71.07
CA GLU A 17 3.34 4.05 -70.15
C GLU A 17 4.09 4.04 -68.81
N LEU A 18 5.43 4.10 -68.83
CA LEU A 18 6.25 4.19 -67.62
C LEU A 18 5.96 5.48 -66.82
N VAL A 19 5.93 6.63 -67.51
CA VAL A 19 5.66 7.92 -66.87
C VAL A 19 4.26 7.95 -66.25
N MET A 20 3.24 7.46 -66.95
CA MET A 20 1.88 7.39 -66.43
C MET A 20 1.78 6.52 -65.17
N VAL A 21 2.49 5.38 -65.14
CA VAL A 21 2.52 4.49 -63.97
C VAL A 21 3.17 5.18 -62.76
N ILE A 22 4.29 5.87 -62.95
CA ILE A 22 4.97 6.58 -61.85
C ILE A 22 4.08 7.70 -61.29
N VAL A 23 3.39 8.46 -62.15
CA VAL A 23 2.48 9.53 -61.74
C VAL A 23 1.29 8.98 -60.95
N ILE A 24 0.66 7.91 -61.43
CA ILE A 24 -0.48 7.28 -60.76
C ILE A 24 -0.05 6.70 -59.41
N LEU A 25 1.10 6.01 -59.34
CA LEU A 25 1.65 5.51 -58.08
C LEU A 25 1.93 6.63 -57.08
N GLY A 26 2.43 7.78 -57.55
CA GLY A 26 2.65 8.95 -56.69
C GLY A 26 1.35 9.49 -56.08
N ILE A 27 0.30 9.64 -56.90
CA ILE A 27 -1.01 10.14 -56.44
C ILE A 27 -1.66 9.15 -55.46
N VAL A 28 -1.73 7.87 -55.84
CA VAL A 28 -2.33 6.82 -55.00
C VAL A 28 -1.54 6.62 -53.71
N GLY A 29 -0.21 6.60 -53.78
CA GLY A 29 0.67 6.51 -52.62
C GLY A 29 0.48 7.68 -51.65
N GLY A 30 0.37 8.90 -52.18
CA GLY A 30 0.06 10.10 -51.38
C GLY A 30 -1.28 10.00 -50.66
N MET A 31 -2.34 9.56 -51.35
CA MET A 31 -3.65 9.34 -50.73
C MET A 31 -3.59 8.29 -49.62
N VAL A 32 -2.98 7.12 -49.88
CA VAL A 32 -2.87 6.04 -48.90
C VAL A 32 -2.07 6.47 -47.67
N ALA A 33 -0.99 7.25 -47.84
CA ALA A 33 -0.18 7.75 -46.73
C ALA A 33 -1.00 8.63 -45.76
N VAL A 34 -1.87 9.50 -46.27
CA VAL A 34 -2.75 10.34 -45.44
C VAL A 34 -3.75 9.49 -44.66
N PHE A 35 -4.36 8.49 -45.31
CA PHE A 35 -5.33 7.61 -44.66
C PHE A 35 -4.70 6.65 -43.64
N MET A 36 -3.46 6.22 -43.84
CA MET A 36 -2.75 5.32 -42.91
C MET A 36 -2.22 6.03 -41.66
N ARG A 37 -1.99 7.35 -41.73
CA ARG A 37 -1.49 8.12 -40.60
C ARG A 37 -2.41 8.04 -39.39
N ALA A 38 -3.71 8.28 -39.58
CA ALA A 38 -4.67 8.34 -38.47
C ALA A 38 -4.83 7.01 -37.71
N PRO A 39 -4.97 5.83 -38.35
CA PRO A 39 -4.98 4.54 -37.65
C PRO A 39 -3.70 4.24 -36.87
N ILE A 40 -2.53 4.63 -37.41
CA ILE A 40 -1.25 4.43 -36.74
C ILE A 40 -1.13 5.33 -35.51
N GLU A 41 -1.46 6.62 -35.63
CA GLU A 41 -1.50 7.54 -34.48
C GLU A 41 -2.49 7.06 -33.42
N ALA A 42 -3.70 6.68 -33.81
CA ALA A 42 -4.70 6.12 -32.89
C ALA A 42 -4.23 4.86 -32.16
N TYR A 43 -3.47 3.99 -32.83
CA TYR A 43 -2.87 2.81 -32.20
C TYR A 43 -1.87 3.19 -31.09
N PHE A 44 -0.97 4.14 -31.38
CA PHE A 44 -0.01 4.63 -30.38
C PHE A 44 -0.69 5.38 -29.23
N ASP A 45 -1.70 6.19 -29.53
CA ASP A 45 -2.50 6.91 -28.52
C ASP A 45 -3.21 5.92 -27.59
N SER A 46 -3.84 4.88 -28.15
CA SER A 46 -4.45 3.82 -27.35
C SER A 46 -3.44 3.10 -26.45
N GLY A 47 -2.23 2.85 -26.96
CA GLY A 47 -1.14 2.26 -26.17
C GLY A 47 -0.69 3.15 -25.00
N ARG A 48 -0.55 4.46 -25.22
CA ARG A 48 -0.18 5.41 -24.16
C ARG A 48 -1.26 5.51 -23.08
N ARG A 49 -2.54 5.61 -23.45
CA ARG A 49 -3.67 5.58 -22.50
C ARG A 49 -3.68 4.32 -21.65
N ALA A 50 -3.47 3.16 -22.27
CA ALA A 50 -3.43 1.90 -21.56
C ALA A 50 -2.29 1.86 -20.54
N ALA A 51 -1.08 2.31 -20.92
CA ALA A 51 0.06 2.37 -20.01
C ALA A 51 -0.16 3.35 -18.84
N LEU A 52 -0.73 4.52 -19.10
CA LEU A 52 -1.07 5.50 -18.04
C LEU A 52 -2.09 4.94 -17.05
N THR A 53 -3.12 4.28 -17.56
CA THR A 53 -4.16 3.65 -16.74
C THR A 53 -3.59 2.52 -15.89
N ASP A 54 -2.70 1.68 -16.45
CA ASP A 54 -2.09 0.56 -15.73
C ASP A 54 -1.20 1.02 -14.56
N VAL A 55 -0.44 2.11 -14.74
CA VAL A 55 0.35 2.72 -13.66
C VAL A 55 -0.57 3.22 -12.53
N ALA A 56 -1.63 3.95 -12.88
CA ALA A 56 -2.58 4.47 -11.90
C ALA A 56 -3.28 3.34 -11.13
N ASP A 57 -3.78 2.32 -11.85
CA ASP A 57 -4.46 1.16 -11.27
C ASP A 57 -3.54 0.35 -10.36
N THR A 58 -2.30 0.11 -10.78
CA THR A 58 -1.32 -0.63 -9.99
C THR A 58 -0.96 0.11 -8.70
N ALA A 59 -0.76 1.44 -8.78
CA ALA A 59 -0.49 2.28 -7.63
C ALA A 59 -1.65 2.22 -6.61
N VAL A 60 -2.88 2.45 -7.06
CA VAL A 60 -4.08 2.42 -6.21
C VAL A 60 -4.34 1.02 -5.65
N ARG A 61 -4.18 -0.05 -6.43
CA ARG A 61 -4.36 -1.43 -5.94
C ARG A 61 -3.35 -1.78 -4.86
N ARG A 62 -2.11 -1.29 -4.99
CA ARG A 62 -1.09 -1.44 -3.94
C ARG A 62 -1.51 -0.70 -2.68
N MET A 63 -1.87 0.58 -2.78
CA MET A 63 -2.36 1.36 -1.66
C MET A 63 -3.56 0.72 -0.97
N SER A 64 -4.51 0.19 -1.73
CA SER A 64 -5.70 -0.49 -1.21
C SER A 64 -5.34 -1.73 -0.39
N ARG A 65 -4.37 -2.53 -0.84
CA ARG A 65 -3.90 -3.70 -0.07
C ARG A 65 -3.19 -3.30 1.22
N ASP A 66 -2.36 -2.25 1.17
CA ASP A 66 -1.65 -1.76 2.34
C ASP A 66 -2.63 -1.17 3.38
N LEU A 67 -3.59 -0.35 2.94
CA LEU A 67 -4.58 0.29 3.81
C LEU A 67 -5.58 -0.68 4.44
N ARG A 68 -5.90 -1.80 3.78
CA ARG A 68 -6.73 -2.86 4.38
C ARG A 68 -6.07 -3.50 5.60
N LYS A 69 -4.74 -3.37 5.73
CA LYS A 69 -3.99 -3.85 6.90
C LYS A 69 -3.69 -2.72 7.89
N ALA A 70 -4.27 -1.54 7.73
CA ALA A 70 -4.09 -0.47 8.69
C ALA A 70 -4.66 -0.85 10.06
N LEU A 71 -3.95 -0.48 11.11
CA LEU A 71 -4.43 -0.53 12.48
C LEU A 71 -5.68 0.35 12.58
N PRO A 72 -6.77 -0.13 13.21
CA PRO A 72 -7.98 0.67 13.42
C PRO A 72 -7.65 2.05 13.97
N ASN A 73 -8.26 3.11 13.42
CA ASN A 73 -8.06 4.50 13.86
C ASN A 73 -6.60 5.00 13.81
N SER A 74 -5.76 4.45 12.90
CA SER A 74 -4.40 4.94 12.67
C SER A 74 -4.23 5.76 11.38
N ILE A 75 -5.22 5.78 10.49
CA ILE A 75 -5.08 6.52 9.23
C ILE A 75 -5.19 8.01 9.50
N ARG A 76 -4.21 8.77 9.02
CA ARG A 76 -4.21 10.24 9.06
C ARG A 76 -3.71 10.81 7.73
N THR A 77 -4.25 11.96 7.35
CA THR A 77 -3.80 12.72 6.17
C THR A 77 -3.23 14.04 6.61
N SER A 78 -2.16 14.48 5.95
CA SER A 78 -1.50 15.76 6.23
C SER A 78 -0.98 16.40 4.94
N THR A 79 -0.57 17.65 5.05
CA THR A 79 0.16 18.35 4.00
C THR A 79 1.66 18.33 4.29
N VAL A 80 2.46 18.15 3.25
CA VAL A 80 3.92 18.18 3.25
C VAL A 80 4.36 19.32 2.35
N ASN A 81 5.48 19.98 2.64
CA ASN A 81 6.10 20.98 1.76
C ASN A 81 5.11 22.03 1.17
N GLY A 82 4.09 22.43 1.93
CA GLY A 82 3.08 23.42 1.53
C GLY A 82 1.87 22.88 0.75
N SER A 83 2.08 22.08 -0.31
CA SER A 83 1.01 21.60 -1.20
C SER A 83 0.98 20.08 -1.42
N ASP A 84 2.04 19.37 -1.06
CA ASP A 84 2.14 17.92 -1.22
C ASP A 84 1.16 17.25 -0.25
N THR A 85 0.44 16.22 -0.71
CA THR A 85 -0.48 15.46 0.15
C THR A 85 0.18 14.18 0.64
N CYS A 86 -0.10 13.84 1.89
CA CYS A 86 0.36 12.62 2.49
C CYS A 86 -0.78 11.89 3.17
N LEU A 87 -0.75 10.57 3.02
CA LEU A 87 -1.58 9.65 3.78
C LEU A 87 -0.67 8.67 4.49
N GLU A 88 -0.82 8.55 5.81
CA GLU A 88 -0.03 7.63 6.62
C GLU A 88 -0.92 6.81 7.55
N PHE A 89 -0.41 5.66 7.96
CA PHE A 89 -1.10 4.71 8.83
C PHE A 89 -0.08 3.76 9.47
N ILE A 90 -0.53 3.06 10.51
CA ILE A 90 0.24 1.99 11.15
C ILE A 90 -0.19 0.67 10.53
N PRO A 91 0.67 -0.10 9.87
CA PRO A 91 0.29 -1.39 9.33
C PRO A 91 0.19 -2.45 10.44
N THR A 92 -0.61 -3.47 10.20
CA THR A 92 -0.72 -4.65 11.05
C THR A 92 -0.29 -5.88 10.26
N ARG A 93 0.42 -6.77 10.95
CA ARG A 93 0.79 -8.09 10.47
C ARG A 93 -0.38 -9.06 10.64
N THR A 94 -0.91 -9.08 11.85
CA THR A 94 -1.93 -10.01 12.35
C THR A 94 -2.63 -9.41 13.57
N GLY A 95 -3.60 -10.13 14.13
CA GLY A 95 -4.23 -9.83 15.41
C GLY A 95 -4.75 -11.09 16.08
N ALA A 96 -4.83 -11.09 17.41
CA ALA A 96 -5.30 -12.22 18.19
C ALA A 96 -6.14 -11.76 19.37
N ARG A 97 -6.66 -12.73 20.13
CA ARG A 97 -7.33 -12.46 21.41
C ARG A 97 -6.36 -12.72 22.55
N TYR A 98 -6.31 -11.80 23.51
CA TYR A 98 -5.63 -12.05 24.78
C TYR A 98 -6.57 -12.77 25.74
N ARG A 99 -5.99 -13.47 26.70
CA ARG A 99 -6.70 -14.06 27.82
C ARG A 99 -7.10 -12.95 28.79
N GLU A 100 -8.38 -12.90 29.14
CA GLU A 100 -8.93 -11.88 30.06
C GLU A 100 -8.57 -12.16 31.51
N GLN A 101 -8.67 -13.42 31.94
CA GLN A 101 -8.56 -13.80 33.35
C GLN A 101 -7.65 -15.00 33.51
N ASP A 102 -7.01 -15.05 34.67
CA ASP A 102 -6.29 -16.22 35.15
C ASP A 102 -7.25 -17.41 35.29
N ARG A 103 -6.83 -18.59 34.84
CA ARG A 103 -7.60 -19.84 34.94
C ARG A 103 -7.52 -20.44 36.34
N VAL A 104 -6.42 -20.19 37.03
CA VAL A 104 -6.20 -20.57 38.44
C VAL A 104 -5.64 -19.35 39.16
N ALA A 105 -5.92 -19.20 40.46
CA ALA A 105 -5.48 -18.04 41.22
C ALA A 105 -3.96 -17.81 41.03
N SER A 106 -3.61 -16.61 40.56
CA SER A 106 -2.23 -16.16 40.37
C SER A 106 -1.44 -16.94 39.32
N ASP A 107 -2.11 -17.48 38.27
CA ASP A 107 -1.38 -18.00 37.11
C ASP A 107 -0.67 -16.89 36.30
N GLY A 108 -1.13 -15.64 36.45
CA GLY A 108 -0.52 -14.45 35.84
C GLY A 108 -0.53 -14.50 34.31
N LYS A 109 -1.54 -15.17 33.72
CA LYS A 109 -1.68 -15.33 32.27
C LYS A 109 -2.78 -14.45 31.68
N GLY A 110 -3.72 -13.98 32.50
CA GLY A 110 -4.66 -12.94 32.09
C GLY A 110 -3.99 -11.58 31.99
N LEU A 111 -4.33 -10.80 30.97
CA LEU A 111 -3.78 -9.45 30.81
C LEU A 111 -4.36 -8.50 31.86
N ASN A 112 -3.48 -7.86 32.65
CA ASN A 112 -3.88 -6.90 33.68
C ASN A 112 -3.94 -5.45 33.16
N PHE A 113 -5.06 -4.76 33.40
CA PHE A 113 -5.25 -3.35 33.06
C PHE A 113 -5.16 -2.39 34.27
N VAL A 114 -5.12 -2.91 35.49
CA VAL A 114 -5.04 -2.15 36.75
C VAL A 114 -3.60 -1.90 37.19
N ALA A 115 -2.68 -2.80 36.80
CA ALA A 115 -1.26 -2.68 37.08
C ALA A 115 -0.43 -2.94 35.81
N ALA A 116 0.84 -2.54 35.82
CA ALA A 116 1.74 -2.84 34.72
C ALA A 116 2.01 -4.34 34.64
N ASP A 117 1.74 -4.92 33.46
CA ASP A 117 1.91 -6.33 33.20
C ASP A 117 3.15 -6.59 32.35
N SER A 118 3.87 -7.67 32.62
CA SER A 118 5.11 -8.02 31.91
C SER A 118 4.90 -9.17 30.91
N ALA A 119 3.83 -9.93 31.03
CA ALA A 119 3.49 -10.99 30.11
C ALA A 119 2.00 -11.33 30.20
N PHE A 120 1.42 -11.78 29.10
CA PHE A 120 0.05 -12.29 29.08
C PHE A 120 -0.06 -13.40 28.04
N ASN A 121 -1.09 -14.23 28.13
CA ASN A 121 -1.35 -15.24 27.11
C ASN A 121 -2.25 -14.72 26.00
N MET A 122 -1.91 -15.09 24.76
CA MET A 122 -2.86 -15.08 23.67
C MET A 122 -3.53 -16.44 23.49
N LEU A 123 -4.80 -16.40 23.08
CA LEU A 123 -5.56 -17.58 22.70
C LEU A 123 -5.06 -18.09 21.35
N GLY A 124 -4.55 -19.32 21.33
CA GLY A 124 -3.95 -19.93 20.15
C GLY A 124 -2.42 -20.02 20.20
N ARG A 125 -1.87 -20.89 19.36
CA ARG A 125 -0.43 -21.15 19.25
C ARG A 125 0.16 -20.33 18.12
N ASN A 126 1.11 -19.44 18.43
CA ASN A 126 1.82 -18.64 17.42
C ASN A 126 2.50 -19.55 16.39
N ALA A 127 3.09 -20.65 16.85
CA ALA A 127 3.85 -21.57 16.00
C ALA A 127 2.99 -22.25 14.92
N ASP A 128 1.67 -22.31 15.09
CA ASP A 128 0.75 -22.96 14.15
C ASP A 128 0.36 -22.01 13.01
N TRP A 129 0.67 -20.71 13.10
CA TRP A 129 0.41 -19.75 12.05
C TRP A 129 1.48 -19.80 10.95
N SER A 130 1.14 -19.35 9.74
CA SER A 130 2.12 -19.21 8.65
C SER A 130 3.18 -18.18 9.03
N ALA A 131 4.42 -18.39 8.56
CA ALA A 131 5.59 -17.60 8.98
C ALA A 131 5.47 -16.08 8.75
N ASP A 132 4.61 -15.65 7.81
CA ASP A 132 4.27 -14.25 7.55
C ASP A 132 3.25 -13.66 8.54
N GLN A 133 2.41 -14.51 9.14
CA GLN A 133 1.41 -14.13 10.15
C GLN A 133 1.93 -14.30 11.58
N GLN A 134 2.98 -15.10 11.80
CA GLN A 134 3.56 -15.29 13.12
C GLN A 134 4.04 -13.98 13.73
N ILE A 135 3.70 -13.78 15.01
CA ILE A 135 4.24 -12.72 15.87
C ILE A 135 5.72 -13.01 16.10
N ARG A 136 6.56 -11.99 15.99
CA ARG A 136 8.02 -12.08 16.15
C ARG A 136 8.48 -11.25 17.36
N THR A 137 9.64 -11.61 17.88
CA THR A 137 10.36 -10.73 18.81
C THR A 137 10.56 -9.36 18.17
N ASN A 138 10.43 -8.31 18.98
CA ASN A 138 10.45 -6.90 18.61
C ASN A 138 9.23 -6.36 17.84
N ASP A 139 8.26 -7.20 17.45
CA ASP A 139 6.95 -6.69 17.02
C ASP A 139 6.30 -5.89 18.16
N LEU A 140 5.34 -5.03 17.81
CA LEU A 140 4.56 -4.28 18.81
C LEU A 140 3.14 -4.84 18.91
N ILE A 141 2.66 -4.96 20.14
CA ILE A 141 1.27 -5.26 20.47
C ILE A 141 0.55 -3.95 20.74
N ALA A 142 -0.46 -3.64 19.93
CA ALA A 142 -1.37 -2.53 20.16
C ALA A 142 -2.72 -3.06 20.65
N ILE A 143 -3.22 -2.49 21.76
CA ILE A 143 -4.50 -2.87 22.35
C ILE A 143 -5.45 -1.70 22.29
N TYR A 144 -6.62 -1.94 21.70
CA TYR A 144 -7.74 -1.00 21.68
C TYR A 144 -7.35 0.41 21.21
N ASN A 145 -6.86 0.52 19.97
CA ASN A 145 -6.48 1.80 19.37
C ASN A 145 -7.70 2.63 18.98
N LEU A 146 -8.00 3.65 19.78
CA LEU A 146 -9.15 4.52 19.60
C LEU A 146 -8.81 5.80 18.81
N GLY A 147 -7.52 6.10 18.60
CA GLY A 147 -7.10 7.33 17.92
C GLY A 147 -7.23 8.60 18.78
N ILE A 148 -7.64 8.48 20.04
CA ILE A 148 -7.81 9.59 20.99
C ILE A 148 -6.65 9.67 21.99
N THR A 149 -6.50 10.82 22.64
CA THR A 149 -5.52 11.04 23.71
C THR A 149 -5.65 9.97 24.81
N GLY A 150 -4.54 9.32 25.17
CA GLY A 150 -4.50 8.26 26.18
C GLY A 150 -4.85 6.87 25.66
N ALA A 151 -5.26 6.73 24.40
CA ALA A 151 -5.54 5.45 23.75
C ALA A 151 -5.15 5.46 22.26
N THR A 152 -4.05 6.16 21.94
CA THR A 152 -3.49 6.24 20.60
C THR A 152 -2.10 5.62 20.51
N THR A 153 -1.93 4.73 19.54
CA THR A 153 -0.68 4.02 19.32
C THR A 153 0.42 4.98 18.88
N TYR A 154 0.11 6.04 18.14
CA TYR A 154 1.11 7.04 17.73
C TYR A 154 1.84 7.70 18.90
N ASN A 155 1.21 7.79 20.08
CA ASN A 155 1.83 8.36 21.29
C ASN A 155 2.51 7.31 22.17
N GLY A 156 2.41 6.03 21.83
CA GLY A 156 2.91 4.95 22.68
C GLY A 156 1.96 4.56 23.83
N ASP A 157 0.76 5.14 23.89
CA ASP A 157 -0.16 5.02 25.03
C ASP A 157 -0.61 3.59 25.27
N ASN A 158 -1.00 2.89 24.20
CA ASN A 158 -1.65 1.59 24.24
C ASN A 158 -0.87 0.50 23.48
N VAL A 159 0.46 0.65 23.43
CA VAL A 159 1.35 -0.26 22.70
C VAL A 159 2.53 -0.71 23.55
N ALA A 160 2.96 -1.96 23.36
CA ALA A 160 4.13 -2.54 24.01
C ALA A 160 4.92 -3.42 23.06
N ARG A 161 6.22 -3.56 23.28
CA ARG A 161 7.11 -4.38 22.45
C ARG A 161 7.17 -5.81 22.97
N VAL A 162 7.13 -6.79 22.06
CA VAL A 162 7.34 -8.20 22.36
C VAL A 162 8.83 -8.48 22.55
N SER A 163 9.22 -9.09 23.67
CA SER A 163 10.58 -9.58 23.93
C SER A 163 10.73 -11.08 23.65
N ASN A 164 9.72 -11.86 23.98
CA ASN A 164 9.74 -13.31 23.82
C ASN A 164 8.33 -13.86 23.58
N LEU A 165 8.27 -14.99 22.87
CA LEU A 165 7.05 -15.78 22.71
C LEU A 165 7.34 -17.23 23.10
N ALA A 166 6.50 -17.80 23.95
CA ALA A 166 6.64 -19.20 24.39
C ALA A 166 5.27 -19.90 24.37
N ALA A 167 5.23 -21.16 23.94
CA ALA A 167 4.03 -21.97 24.09
C ALA A 167 3.74 -22.17 25.59
N ASP A 168 2.50 -21.94 26.01
CA ASP A 168 2.10 -22.19 27.39
C ASP A 168 1.80 -23.68 27.59
N THR A 169 2.78 -24.39 28.14
CA THR A 169 2.66 -25.81 28.45
C THR A 169 1.96 -26.09 29.79
N SER A 170 1.69 -25.05 30.58
CA SER A 170 1.10 -25.16 31.92
C SER A 170 -0.42 -24.99 31.93
N SER A 171 -0.99 -24.29 30.94
CA SER A 171 -2.43 -23.98 30.87
C SER A 171 -3.20 -24.76 29.79
N GLY A 172 -2.66 -25.87 29.29
CA GLY A 172 -3.32 -26.72 28.29
C GLY A 172 -2.67 -26.74 26.89
N THR A 173 -1.46 -26.21 26.71
CA THR A 173 -0.66 -26.25 25.45
C THR A 173 -1.24 -25.52 24.23
N GLU A 174 -2.43 -24.95 24.33
CA GLU A 174 -3.15 -24.28 23.23
C GLU A 174 -2.91 -22.77 23.14
N GLU A 175 -2.10 -22.21 24.03
CA GLU A 175 -1.87 -20.77 24.13
C GLU A 175 -0.40 -20.41 23.96
N THR A 176 -0.16 -19.13 23.69
CA THR A 176 1.19 -18.57 23.64
C THR A 176 1.31 -17.47 24.68
N THR A 177 2.28 -17.59 25.58
CA THR A 177 2.71 -16.50 26.45
C THR A 177 3.51 -15.50 25.63
N ILE A 178 3.03 -14.26 25.59
CA ILE A 178 3.72 -13.10 25.04
C ILE A 178 4.38 -12.38 26.21
N THR A 179 5.71 -12.31 26.20
CA THR A 179 6.48 -11.51 27.15
C THR A 179 6.77 -10.15 26.55
N LEU A 180 6.58 -9.08 27.33
CA LEU A 180 6.85 -7.72 26.94
C LEU A 180 8.29 -7.32 27.28
N ALA A 181 8.89 -6.43 26.50
CA ALA A 181 10.23 -5.92 26.74
C ALA A 181 10.31 -4.98 27.95
N ALA A 182 9.20 -4.32 28.27
CA ALA A 182 9.01 -3.55 29.49
C ALA A 182 7.57 -3.78 29.97
N ALA A 183 7.37 -3.84 31.28
CA ALA A 183 6.03 -3.98 31.84
C ALA A 183 5.16 -2.79 31.41
N LYS A 184 3.95 -3.08 30.94
CA LYS A 184 3.02 -2.08 30.40
C LYS A 184 1.68 -2.21 31.10
N GLN A 185 1.19 -1.08 31.63
CA GLN A 185 -0.22 -0.94 31.94
C GLN A 185 -0.90 -0.39 30.69
N PHE A 186 -1.73 -1.21 30.04
CA PHE A 186 -2.55 -0.72 28.94
C PHE A 186 -3.70 0.13 29.52
N PRO A 187 -4.05 1.24 28.87
CA PRO A 187 -4.99 2.21 29.44
C PRO A 187 -6.43 1.71 29.45
N LEU A 188 -6.82 0.91 28.45
CA LEU A 188 -8.20 0.47 28.23
C LEU A 188 -8.24 -0.95 27.69
N GLU A 189 -9.23 -1.71 28.15
CA GLU A 189 -9.53 -3.05 27.67
C GLU A 189 -10.30 -3.02 26.35
N SER A 190 -9.92 -3.86 25.39
CA SER A 190 -10.74 -4.11 24.18
C SER A 190 -11.99 -4.91 24.54
N GLY A 191 -13.18 -4.39 24.23
CA GLY A 191 -14.45 -5.10 24.50
C GLY A 191 -14.60 -6.45 23.80
N THR A 192 -13.74 -6.79 22.83
CA THR A 192 -13.69 -8.11 22.19
C THR A 192 -12.43 -8.91 22.53
N ARG A 193 -11.66 -8.42 23.51
CA ARG A 193 -10.40 -8.98 24.02
C ARG A 193 -9.33 -9.12 22.95
N ARG A 194 -9.32 -8.20 21.98
CA ARG A 194 -8.40 -8.24 20.83
C ARG A 194 -7.18 -7.37 21.03
N PHE A 195 -6.10 -7.80 20.40
CA PHE A 195 -4.91 -6.99 20.16
C PHE A 195 -4.49 -7.11 18.70
N HIS A 196 -3.75 -6.12 18.22
CA HIS A 196 -3.18 -6.08 16.88
C HIS A 196 -1.65 -6.11 16.99
N VAL A 197 -1.02 -6.67 15.96
CA VAL A 197 0.44 -6.83 15.91
C VAL A 197 0.99 -5.94 14.82
N ILE A 198 1.86 -5.01 15.20
CA ILE A 198 2.56 -4.10 14.30
C ILE A 198 3.94 -4.71 14.02
N PRO A 199 4.27 -4.99 12.75
CA PRO A 199 5.52 -5.64 12.38
C PRO A 199 6.72 -4.74 12.67
N VAL A 200 7.79 -5.29 13.24
CA VAL A 200 9.05 -4.55 13.49
C VAL A 200 9.67 -3.98 12.21
N GLU A 201 9.41 -4.60 11.06
CA GLU A 201 9.97 -4.20 9.77
C GLU A 201 9.35 -2.92 9.22
N GLU A 202 8.09 -2.62 9.57
CA GLU A 202 7.34 -1.45 9.09
C GLU A 202 6.38 -0.95 10.18
N ASN A 203 6.79 0.02 11.01
CA ASN A 203 5.94 0.53 12.09
C ASN A 203 4.94 1.59 11.62
N VAL A 204 5.31 2.40 10.64
CA VAL A 204 4.45 3.41 10.01
C VAL A 204 4.73 3.39 8.52
N VAL A 205 3.68 3.39 7.72
CA VAL A 205 3.76 3.51 6.25
C VAL A 205 3.11 4.83 5.85
N ALA A 206 3.75 5.55 4.94
CA ALA A 206 3.20 6.78 4.36
C ALA A 206 3.27 6.74 2.84
N TYR A 207 2.18 7.15 2.19
CA TYR A 207 2.11 7.47 0.77
C TYR A 207 2.16 8.99 0.63
N VAL A 208 3.17 9.48 -0.08
CA VAL A 208 3.42 10.91 -0.21
C VAL A 208 3.49 11.27 -1.67
N CYS A 209 2.66 12.22 -2.07
CA CYS A 209 2.72 12.84 -3.38
C CYS A 209 3.66 14.02 -3.32
N THR A 210 4.77 13.95 -4.04
CA THR A 210 5.78 14.98 -4.04
C THR A 210 6.29 15.25 -5.45
N GLY A 211 6.15 16.52 -5.88
CA GLY A 211 6.37 16.90 -7.27
C GLY A 211 5.48 16.07 -8.20
N ASP A 212 6.11 15.38 -9.17
CA ASP A 212 5.43 14.51 -10.13
C ASP A 212 5.45 13.02 -9.72
N THR A 213 5.74 12.69 -8.45
CA THR A 213 5.87 11.30 -7.99
C THR A 213 4.99 10.97 -6.79
N LEU A 214 4.45 9.75 -6.79
CA LEU A 214 3.88 9.10 -5.61
C LEU A 214 4.96 8.20 -5.02
N ARG A 215 5.33 8.40 -3.76
CA ARG A 215 6.37 7.62 -3.08
C ARG A 215 5.81 6.92 -1.85
N ARG A 216 6.35 5.75 -1.52
CA ARG A 216 5.99 5.00 -0.30
C ARG A 216 7.16 5.04 0.67
N LEU A 217 6.94 5.66 1.82
CA LEU A 217 7.84 5.66 2.96
C LEU A 217 7.44 4.56 3.95
N THR A 218 8.45 4.06 4.66
CA THR A 218 8.29 3.11 5.77
C THR A 218 9.30 3.50 6.85
N THR A 219 8.83 3.61 8.10
CA THR A 219 9.75 3.55 9.24
C THR A 219 10.01 2.09 9.56
N PRO A 220 11.26 1.62 9.58
CA PRO A 220 11.56 0.46 10.39
C PRO A 220 11.22 0.80 11.85
N GLY A 221 10.61 -0.14 12.55
CA GLY A 221 10.48 -0.04 13.99
C GLY A 221 11.85 0.04 14.63
N LEU A 222 11.96 0.82 15.71
CA LEU A 222 13.21 0.84 16.49
C LEU A 222 13.52 -0.61 16.90
N THR A 223 14.64 -1.16 16.45
CA THR A 223 14.93 -2.60 16.55
C THR A 223 15.39 -3.03 17.94
N THR A 224 15.66 -2.07 18.84
CA THR A 224 16.18 -2.31 20.19
C THR A 224 15.75 -1.21 21.18
N GLY A 225 15.42 -1.60 22.42
CA GLY A 225 15.35 -0.70 23.58
C GLY A 225 13.96 -0.23 24.03
N THR A 226 13.94 0.55 25.13
CA THR A 226 12.79 1.20 25.78
C THR A 226 12.50 2.61 25.22
N ALA A 227 13.22 3.04 24.18
CA ALA A 227 13.04 4.35 23.55
C ALA A 227 11.64 4.49 22.90
N PRO A 228 11.16 5.73 22.65
CA PRO A 228 9.83 5.97 22.10
C PRO A 228 9.58 5.09 20.88
N LEU A 229 8.51 4.27 20.92
CA LEU A 229 8.22 3.25 19.91
C LEU A 229 8.00 3.85 18.50
N PHE A 230 7.73 5.17 18.44
CA PHE A 230 7.61 5.97 17.23
C PHE A 230 8.50 7.20 17.33
N THR A 231 9.52 7.31 16.48
CA THR A 231 10.55 8.37 16.53
C THR A 231 10.10 9.74 15.99
N ASN A 232 8.82 9.91 15.65
CA ASN A 232 8.23 11.18 15.19
C ASN A 232 6.78 11.34 15.67
N SER A 233 6.45 10.82 16.85
CA SER A 233 5.08 10.78 17.39
C SER A 233 4.31 12.13 17.37
N ALA A 234 5.00 13.26 17.52
CA ALA A 234 4.37 14.58 17.60
C ALA A 234 4.07 15.24 16.24
N THR A 235 4.64 14.74 15.13
CA THR A 235 4.47 15.29 13.78
C THR A 235 4.24 14.18 12.75
N SER A 236 3.53 14.52 11.67
CA SER A 236 3.20 13.57 10.60
C SER A 236 4.47 12.88 10.03
N TYR A 237 4.47 11.55 9.81
CA TYR A 237 5.64 10.79 9.29
C TYR A 237 5.80 10.90 7.76
N CYS A 238 5.32 11.99 7.18
CA CYS A 238 5.29 12.16 5.73
C CYS A 238 6.66 12.51 5.11
N GLY A 239 7.73 12.31 5.88
CA GLY A 239 9.11 12.45 5.46
C GLY A 239 9.55 13.91 5.30
N ASN A 240 10.85 14.12 5.38
CA ASN A 240 11.50 15.32 4.85
C ASN A 240 11.99 15.07 3.42
N SER A 241 12.48 16.13 2.76
CA SER A 241 12.96 16.05 1.37
C SER A 241 14.03 14.99 1.12
N ALA A 242 14.90 14.71 2.10
CA ALA A 242 15.96 13.70 1.96
C ALA A 242 15.42 12.25 2.07
N GLN A 243 14.44 12.03 2.95
CA GLN A 243 13.78 10.73 3.05
C GLN A 243 12.94 10.46 1.79
N LEU A 244 12.21 11.48 1.34
CA LEU A 244 11.42 11.41 0.13
C LEU A 244 12.31 11.15 -1.09
N SER A 245 13.44 11.83 -1.25
CA SER A 245 14.33 11.63 -2.41
C SER A 245 14.86 10.20 -2.56
N SER A 246 14.97 9.46 -1.45
CA SER A 246 15.47 8.08 -1.42
C SER A 246 14.35 7.02 -1.40
N ALA A 247 13.09 7.42 -1.24
CA ALA A 247 11.96 6.50 -1.10
C ALA A 247 11.58 5.82 -2.43
N PRO A 248 11.11 4.56 -2.43
CA PRO A 248 10.61 3.92 -3.64
C PRO A 248 9.49 4.73 -4.32
N VAL A 249 9.61 4.90 -5.64
CA VAL A 249 8.58 5.52 -6.47
C VAL A 249 7.52 4.47 -6.83
N ILE A 250 6.27 4.80 -6.55
CA ILE A 250 5.09 3.96 -6.83
C ILE A 250 4.44 4.37 -8.15
N ALA A 251 4.38 5.68 -8.41
CA ALA A 251 3.94 6.24 -9.68
C ALA A 251 4.73 7.52 -9.99
N ASN A 252 4.91 7.81 -11.27
CA ASN A 252 5.58 9.00 -11.78
C ASN A 252 4.65 9.76 -12.74
N ASN A 253 5.06 10.97 -13.14
CA ASN A 253 4.28 11.85 -14.01
C ASN A 253 2.92 12.26 -13.43
N LEU A 254 2.82 12.41 -12.10
CA LEU A 254 1.62 12.92 -11.47
C LEU A 254 1.35 14.37 -11.93
N SER A 255 0.14 14.63 -12.38
CA SER A 255 -0.40 15.97 -12.61
C SER A 255 -1.40 16.40 -11.54
N SER A 256 -1.98 15.44 -10.80
CA SER A 256 -2.73 15.71 -9.58
C SER A 256 -2.62 14.55 -8.61
N CYS A 257 -2.67 14.83 -7.32
CA CYS A 257 -2.76 13.81 -6.29
C CYS A 257 -3.45 14.37 -5.05
N ALA A 258 -4.48 13.65 -4.60
CA ALA A 258 -5.19 13.98 -3.38
C ALA A 258 -5.58 12.72 -2.61
N PHE A 259 -5.47 12.84 -1.29
CA PHE A 259 -6.00 11.88 -0.34
C PHE A 259 -7.05 12.56 0.52
N THR A 260 -8.18 11.90 0.73
CA THR A 260 -9.20 12.36 1.67
C THR A 260 -9.59 11.19 2.54
N TYR A 261 -9.57 11.40 3.85
CA TYR A 261 -9.99 10.39 4.80
C TYR A 261 -11.12 10.95 5.66
N ASN A 262 -12.29 10.32 5.54
CA ASN A 262 -13.49 10.68 6.30
C ASN A 262 -13.77 9.60 7.34
N GLY A 263 -12.80 9.32 8.22
CA GLY A 263 -13.02 8.47 9.39
C GLY A 263 -13.39 9.32 10.60
N SER A 264 -14.52 9.02 11.23
CA SER A 264 -14.79 9.44 12.61
C SER A 264 -14.41 8.29 13.54
N ASP A 265 -13.82 8.59 14.70
CA ASP A 265 -13.40 7.60 15.71
C ASP A 265 -14.55 6.68 16.20
N LEU A 266 -15.81 7.07 15.94
CA LEU A 266 -17.02 6.33 16.31
C LEU A 266 -17.59 5.43 15.20
N GLN A 267 -17.04 5.49 13.99
CA GLN A 267 -17.49 4.69 12.85
C GLN A 267 -16.62 3.45 12.67
N ARG A 268 -17.25 2.26 12.69
CA ARG A 268 -16.56 0.96 12.53
C ARG A 268 -15.85 0.79 11.19
N ASN A 269 -16.26 1.56 10.18
CA ASN A 269 -15.66 1.58 8.86
C ASN A 269 -15.24 3.01 8.54
N GLY A 270 -13.99 3.17 8.09
CA GLY A 270 -13.50 4.42 7.50
C GLY A 270 -13.48 4.33 5.98
N LEU A 271 -13.52 5.50 5.32
CA LEU A 271 -13.39 5.61 3.88
C LEU A 271 -12.18 6.48 3.54
N VAL A 272 -11.22 5.88 2.83
CA VAL A 272 -10.12 6.61 2.19
C VAL A 272 -10.45 6.81 0.73
N GLN A 273 -10.41 8.04 0.27
CA GLN A 273 -10.55 8.42 -1.13
C GLN A 273 -9.17 8.78 -1.67
N VAL A 274 -8.83 8.20 -2.82
CA VAL A 274 -7.58 8.44 -3.53
C VAL A 274 -7.92 8.97 -4.92
N SER A 275 -7.37 10.14 -5.27
CA SER A 275 -7.46 10.72 -6.60
C SER A 275 -6.06 10.91 -7.15
N LEU A 276 -5.76 10.31 -8.30
CA LEU A 276 -4.48 10.43 -9.01
C LEU A 276 -4.72 10.88 -10.44
N GLY A 277 -4.05 11.94 -10.87
CA GLY A 277 -3.94 12.32 -12.28
C GLY A 277 -2.52 12.04 -12.76
N ILE A 278 -2.37 11.36 -13.89
CA ILE A 278 -1.07 11.08 -14.51
C ILE A 278 -1.07 11.65 -15.92
N THR A 279 -0.05 12.46 -16.26
CA THR A 279 0.08 13.12 -17.56
C THR A 279 1.39 12.75 -18.25
N ARG A 280 1.33 12.18 -19.46
CA ARG A 280 2.50 11.90 -20.30
C ARG A 280 2.22 12.30 -21.75
N ASP A 281 3.16 12.98 -22.38
CA ASP A 281 3.08 13.41 -23.79
C ASP A 281 1.78 14.17 -24.13
N GLY A 282 1.32 15.04 -23.23
CA GLY A 282 0.10 15.84 -23.40
C GLY A 282 -1.22 15.10 -23.10
N GLU A 283 -1.15 13.80 -22.80
CA GLU A 283 -2.30 12.98 -22.46
C GLU A 283 -2.43 12.81 -20.95
N THR A 284 -3.64 12.96 -20.41
CA THR A 284 -3.91 12.87 -18.97
C THR A 284 -4.98 11.82 -18.68
N VAL A 285 -4.70 10.95 -17.70
CA VAL A 285 -5.67 10.01 -17.12
C VAL A 285 -5.88 10.37 -15.66
N ASN A 286 -7.15 10.49 -15.25
CA ASN A 286 -7.53 10.70 -13.86
C ASN A 286 -8.22 9.45 -13.32
N LEU A 287 -7.72 8.92 -12.20
CA LEU A 287 -8.26 7.78 -11.50
C LEU A 287 -8.75 8.22 -10.13
N PHE A 288 -10.00 7.85 -9.81
CA PHE A 288 -10.58 8.01 -8.49
C PHE A 288 -10.90 6.63 -7.91
N HIS A 289 -10.52 6.39 -6.65
CA HIS A 289 -10.79 5.14 -5.98
C HIS A 289 -11.15 5.34 -4.51
N GLN A 290 -12.06 4.51 -4.02
CA GLN A 290 -12.51 4.49 -2.64
C GLN A 290 -12.10 3.18 -1.98
N ILE A 291 -11.43 3.29 -0.85
CA ILE A 291 -10.87 2.18 -0.09
C ILE A 291 -11.56 2.15 1.26
N ASN A 292 -12.34 1.09 1.50
CA ASN A 292 -12.90 0.82 2.82
C ASN A 292 -11.81 0.29 3.75
N VAL A 293 -11.76 0.87 4.96
CA VAL A 293 -10.81 0.50 6.00
C VAL A 293 -11.57 0.12 7.27
N ASN A 294 -11.03 -0.84 8.02
CA ASN A 294 -11.67 -1.34 9.24
C ASN A 294 -11.18 -0.54 10.45
N ASN A 295 -12.11 0.15 11.12
CA ASN A 295 -11.88 0.92 12.33
C ASN A 295 -12.51 0.23 13.56
N THR A 296 -12.46 -1.11 13.59
CA THR A 296 -12.93 -1.88 14.75
C THR A 296 -11.73 -2.33 15.60
N PRO A 297 -11.39 -1.59 16.68
CA PRO A 297 -10.24 -1.87 17.54
C PRO A 297 -10.40 -3.08 18.47
#